data_AF-A0A0B2VTI2-F1
#
_entry.id   AF-A0A0B2VTI2-F1
#
_cell.length_a   1.000
_cell.length_b   1.000
_cell.length_c   1.000
_cell.angle_alpha   90.00
_cell.angle_beta   90.00
_cell.angle_gamma   90.00
#
_symmetry.space_group_name_H-M   'P 1'
#
loop_
_entity.id
_entity.type
_entity.pdbx_description
1 polymer ?
#
loop_
_entity_poly.entity_id
_entity_poly.type
_entity_poly.pdbx_seq_one_letter_code
_entity_poly.pdbx_strand_id
1 'polypeptide(L)'
;MNRLLRIRKVPTLLRKLAPKGSLAIHEEAWNAYPYCKTVLTNPDYMKDNFFVKIESIHLPDRGTTENAHGLNEEELARRDVVHINIANDDEYLSRADIKPETSPSLFSSKKTGRGPLKDNWRETVEPVMCAYKLVTVHFKWFGFQKMVESFAHTQYPRLFSKFHREVFCWIDNWHGLTMVDIRAIEDKAQKELDEARKNGTVRGMTA
;
A
#
# COMPACT_ATOMS: atom_id res chain seq x y z
N MET A 1 -11.27 9.87 -5.37
CA MET A 1 -12.19 9.01 -4.57
C MET A 1 -11.99 9.36 -3.11
N ASN A 2 -13.06 9.63 -2.34
CA ASN A 2 -12.96 9.99 -0.92
C ASN A 2 -13.51 8.86 -0.05
N ARG A 3 -12.70 8.33 0.88
CA ARG A 3 -13.09 7.24 1.78
C ARG A 3 -12.81 7.60 3.23
N LEU A 4 -13.77 7.33 4.11
CA LEU A 4 -13.58 7.45 5.57
C LEU A 4 -13.13 6.09 6.13
N LEU A 5 -11.89 5.96 6.55
CA LEU A 5 -11.34 4.76 7.18
C LEU A 5 -11.40 4.89 8.71
N ARG A 6 -12.02 3.94 9.40
CA ARG A 6 -11.91 3.87 10.87
C ARG A 6 -10.73 2.99 11.24
N ILE A 7 -9.63 3.57 11.74
CA ILE A 7 -8.50 2.76 12.19
C ILE A 7 -8.83 2.14 13.55
N ARG A 8 -8.98 0.81 13.55
CA ARG A 8 -9.05 0.00 14.78
C ARG A 8 -7.68 -0.60 15.17
N LYS A 9 -6.64 -0.35 14.37
CA LYS A 9 -5.35 -1.05 14.39
C LYS A 9 -4.17 -0.07 14.46
N VAL A 10 -4.23 0.82 15.44
CA VAL A 10 -3.09 1.63 15.91
C VAL A 10 -2.44 0.99 17.12
N PRO A 11 -1.14 1.28 17.41
CA PRO A 11 -0.47 0.88 18.65
C PRO A 11 -1.37 1.07 19.88
N THR A 12 -1.38 0.06 20.75
CA THR A 12 -2.29 0.02 21.91
C THR A 12 -2.15 1.25 22.82
N LEU A 13 -0.94 1.81 22.94
CA LEU A 13 -0.68 3.02 23.70
C LEU A 13 -1.41 4.24 23.11
N LEU A 14 -1.33 4.46 21.80
CA LEU A 14 -2.05 5.55 21.13
C LEU A 14 -3.56 5.37 21.22
N ARG A 15 -4.06 4.13 21.09
CA ARG A 15 -5.49 3.85 21.20
C ARG A 15 -6.07 4.21 22.57
N LYS A 16 -5.28 4.05 23.64
CA LYS A 16 -5.69 4.39 25.01
C LYS A 16 -5.68 5.91 25.25
N LEU A 17 -4.81 6.63 24.57
CA LEU A 17 -4.65 8.10 24.72
C LEU A 17 -5.58 8.90 23.80
N ALA A 18 -5.96 8.34 22.65
CA ALA A 18 -6.80 9.00 21.67
C ALA A 18 -8.29 9.02 22.10
N PRO A 19 -8.98 10.18 22.06
CA PRO A 19 -10.41 10.26 22.33
C PRO A 19 -11.25 9.32 21.45
N LYS A 20 -12.39 8.84 21.95
CA LYS A 20 -13.29 7.98 21.17
C LYS A 20 -13.73 8.71 19.89
N GLY A 21 -13.45 8.11 18.74
CA GLY A 21 -13.80 8.65 17.43
C GLY A 21 -12.69 9.45 16.72
N SER A 22 -11.59 9.79 17.41
CA SER A 22 -10.51 10.59 16.82
C SER A 22 -9.62 9.85 15.82
N LEU A 23 -9.80 8.53 15.66
CA LEU A 23 -9.01 7.66 14.78
C LEU A 23 -9.63 7.47 13.38
N ALA A 24 -10.50 8.39 12.96
CA ALA A 24 -11.08 8.39 11.63
C ALA A 24 -10.09 9.05 10.63
N ILE A 25 -9.58 8.28 9.68
CA ILE A 25 -8.74 8.79 8.60
C ILE A 25 -9.60 9.06 7.37
N HIS A 26 -9.40 10.21 6.76
CA HIS A 26 -9.94 10.56 5.46
C HIS A 26 -8.89 10.22 4.41
N GLU A 27 -9.23 9.38 3.45
CA GLU A 27 -8.41 9.05 2.29
C GLU A 27 -8.95 9.78 1.07
N GLU A 28 -8.09 10.57 0.43
CA GLU A 28 -8.33 11.15 -0.88
C GLU A 28 -7.30 10.61 -1.86
N ALA A 29 -7.76 10.06 -2.98
CA ALA A 29 -6.88 9.50 -4.01
C ALA A 29 -7.19 10.10 -5.40
N TRP A 30 -6.11 10.50 -6.08
CA TRP A 30 -6.06 10.96 -7.47
C TRP A 30 -5.23 9.97 -8.28
N ASN A 31 -5.87 9.27 -9.20
CA ASN A 31 -5.21 8.33 -10.09
C ASN A 31 -5.12 8.95 -11.49
N ALA A 32 -3.91 9.38 -11.88
CA ALA A 32 -3.58 9.94 -13.19
C ALA A 32 -2.42 9.13 -13.77
N TYR A 33 -2.61 7.80 -13.84
CA TYR A 33 -1.58 6.84 -14.27
C TYR A 33 -0.78 7.38 -15.48
N PRO A 34 0.57 7.39 -15.40
CA PRO A 34 1.41 6.61 -14.49
C PRO A 34 1.65 7.22 -13.10
N TYR A 35 1.19 8.44 -12.84
CA TYR A 35 1.30 9.08 -11.52
C TYR A 35 0.02 8.90 -10.70
N CYS A 36 0.17 8.48 -9.45
CA CYS A 36 -0.94 8.39 -8.50
C CYS A 36 -0.55 9.11 -7.21
N LYS A 37 -1.53 9.79 -6.60
CA LYS A 37 -1.37 10.43 -5.30
C LYS A 37 -2.50 10.01 -4.39
N THR A 38 -2.16 9.57 -3.18
CA THR A 38 -3.09 9.32 -2.09
C THR A 38 -2.69 10.15 -0.89
N VAL A 39 -3.65 10.82 -0.26
CA VAL A 39 -3.45 11.63 0.93
C VAL A 39 -4.41 11.14 2.01
N LEU A 40 -3.85 10.74 3.14
CA LEU A 40 -4.53 10.32 4.35
C LEU A 40 -4.46 11.44 5.38
N THR A 41 -5.60 11.94 5.86
CA THR A 41 -5.67 13.01 6.86
C THR A 41 -6.60 12.64 8.01
N ASN A 42 -6.57 13.42 9.09
CA ASN A 42 -7.51 13.30 10.22
C ASN A 42 -8.05 14.70 10.56
N PRO A 43 -8.92 15.26 9.71
CA PRO A 43 -9.32 16.66 9.78
C PRO A 43 -10.07 17.00 11.07
N ASP A 44 -10.79 16.04 11.63
CA ASP A 44 -11.65 16.27 12.80
C ASP A 44 -10.88 16.41 14.13
N TYR A 45 -9.66 15.86 14.22
CA TYR A 45 -8.91 15.84 15.47
C TYR A 45 -7.47 16.35 15.32
N MET A 46 -6.64 15.71 14.53
CA MET A 46 -5.25 16.14 14.34
C MET A 46 -5.13 17.37 13.44
N LYS A 47 -6.10 17.62 12.54
CA LYS A 47 -6.04 18.70 11.54
C LYS A 47 -4.71 18.60 10.76
N ASP A 48 -3.98 19.72 10.66
CA ASP A 48 -2.70 19.81 9.98
C ASP A 48 -1.56 19.06 10.70
N ASN A 49 -1.78 18.61 11.93
CA ASN A 49 -0.78 17.85 12.68
C ASN A 49 -0.69 16.37 12.26
N PHE A 50 -1.46 15.92 11.28
CA PHE A 50 -1.33 14.57 10.75
C PHE A 50 -1.64 14.51 9.26
N PHE A 51 -0.70 13.94 8.50
CA PHE A 51 -1.00 13.40 7.19
C PHE A 51 -0.10 12.22 6.85
N VAL A 52 -0.57 11.35 5.96
CA VAL A 52 0.29 10.48 5.17
C VAL A 52 0.03 10.73 3.70
N LYS A 53 1.08 11.08 2.98
CA LYS A 53 1.03 11.26 1.53
C LYS A 53 1.79 10.10 0.87
N ILE A 54 1.14 9.44 -0.07
CA ILE A 54 1.72 8.36 -0.87
C ILE A 54 1.67 8.80 -2.33
N GLU A 55 2.83 9.04 -2.91
CA GLU A 55 2.97 9.40 -4.32
C GLU A 55 3.61 8.23 -5.04
N SER A 56 3.04 7.81 -6.17
CA SER A 56 3.53 6.67 -6.95
C SER A 56 3.77 7.09 -8.39
N ILE A 57 4.94 6.78 -8.92
CA ILE A 57 5.23 6.85 -10.36
C ILE A 57 5.55 5.43 -10.83
N HIS A 58 4.94 5.01 -11.94
CA HIS A 58 5.17 3.69 -12.53
C HIS A 58 6.01 3.86 -13.80
N LEU A 59 7.25 3.35 -13.78
CA LEU A 59 8.19 3.47 -14.90
C LEU A 59 8.48 2.09 -15.52
N PRO A 60 8.72 2.01 -16.83
CA PRO A 60 9.09 0.76 -17.52
C PRO A 60 10.59 0.45 -17.33
N ASP A 61 11.04 0.41 -16.08
CA ASP A 61 12.42 0.06 -15.71
C ASP A 61 12.45 -0.99 -14.59
N ARG A 62 13.66 -1.31 -14.12
CA ARG A 62 13.90 -2.30 -13.04
C ARG A 62 14.22 -1.65 -11.70
N GLY A 63 13.76 -0.42 -11.45
CA GLY A 63 14.08 0.29 -10.21
C GLY A 63 15.35 1.12 -10.27
N THR A 64 15.86 1.43 -11.47
CA THR A 64 17.15 2.11 -11.68
C THR A 64 17.07 3.65 -11.67
N THR A 65 15.88 4.24 -11.81
CA THR A 65 15.69 5.69 -11.68
C THR A 65 15.80 6.15 -10.22
N GLU A 66 16.89 6.83 -9.85
CA GLU A 66 17.17 7.17 -8.44
C GLU A 66 16.18 8.18 -7.81
N ASN A 67 15.88 9.27 -8.50
CA ASN A 67 15.01 10.36 -8.02
C ASN A 67 13.75 10.52 -8.91
N ALA A 68 12.99 9.44 -9.07
CA ALA A 68 11.82 9.40 -9.96
C ALA A 68 10.78 10.51 -9.67
N HIS A 69 10.70 11.00 -8.43
CA HIS A 69 9.77 12.06 -8.01
C HIS A 69 10.34 13.48 -8.13
N GLY A 70 11.61 13.65 -8.52
CA GLY A 70 12.23 14.96 -8.64
C GLY A 70 12.32 15.72 -7.30
N LEU A 71 12.59 15.00 -6.21
CA LEU A 71 12.80 15.60 -4.88
C LEU A 71 13.96 16.59 -4.92
N ASN A 72 13.85 17.66 -4.11
CA ASN A 72 14.97 18.57 -3.91
C ASN A 72 16.09 17.90 -3.08
N GLU A 73 17.26 18.53 -3.02
CA GLU A 73 18.45 17.97 -2.36
C GLU A 73 18.22 17.62 -0.88
N GLU A 74 17.48 18.45 -0.14
CA GLU A 74 17.21 18.22 1.29
C GLU A 74 16.29 17.01 1.50
N GLU A 75 15.20 16.94 0.74
CA GLU A 75 14.25 15.83 0.79
C GLU A 75 14.90 14.51 0.34
N LEU A 76 15.72 14.57 -0.71
CA LEU A 76 16.43 13.41 -1.25
C LEU A 76 17.45 12.86 -0.23
N ALA A 77 18.21 13.74 0.43
CA ALA A 77 19.20 13.35 1.44
C ALA A 77 18.58 12.73 2.69
N ARG A 78 17.32 13.09 3.02
CA ARG A 78 16.58 12.56 4.17
C ARG A 78 15.82 11.27 3.87
N ARG A 79 15.72 10.86 2.60
CA ARG A 79 14.91 9.71 2.19
C ARG A 79 15.63 8.39 2.47
N ASP A 80 14.89 7.44 3.03
CA ASP A 80 15.27 6.03 3.02
C ASP A 80 14.72 5.32 1.78
N VAL A 81 15.56 4.50 1.13
CA VAL A 81 15.18 3.70 -0.04
C VAL A 81 15.00 2.24 0.37
N VAL A 82 13.81 1.69 0.09
CA VAL A 82 13.45 0.30 0.41
C VAL A 82 13.10 -0.44 -0.88
N HIS A 83 13.78 -1.57 -1.13
CA HIS A 83 13.59 -2.39 -2.34
C HIS A 83 12.76 -3.64 -2.05
N ILE A 84 11.45 -3.60 -2.32
CA ILE A 84 10.55 -4.71 -2.02
C ILE A 84 10.72 -5.86 -3.01
N ASN A 85 11.05 -7.07 -2.54
CA ASN A 85 11.07 -8.29 -3.35
C ASN A 85 9.79 -9.09 -3.13
N ILE A 86 8.84 -9.04 -4.08
CA ILE A 86 7.56 -9.73 -3.93
C ILE A 86 7.70 -11.26 -3.88
N ALA A 87 8.80 -11.83 -4.39
CA ALA A 87 9.06 -13.26 -4.33
C ALA A 87 9.74 -13.71 -3.02
N ASN A 88 10.18 -12.76 -2.18
CA ASN A 88 10.84 -13.06 -0.91
C ASN A 88 9.80 -13.11 0.23
N ASP A 89 9.59 -14.30 0.78
CA ASP A 89 8.65 -14.52 1.88
C ASP A 89 9.22 -14.05 3.24
N ASP A 90 10.55 -13.88 3.33
CA ASP A 90 11.24 -13.55 4.58
C ASP A 90 11.44 -12.03 4.77
N GLU A 91 10.96 -11.19 3.84
CA GLU A 91 11.19 -9.74 3.83
C GLU A 91 9.90 -8.94 4.07
N TYR A 92 9.88 -8.14 5.16
CA TYR A 92 8.77 -7.27 5.60
C TYR A 92 7.44 -7.95 5.96
N LEU A 93 7.26 -9.23 5.66
CA LEU A 93 6.05 -9.99 5.93
C LEU A 93 6.13 -10.71 7.27
N SER A 94 4.98 -10.88 7.93
CA SER A 94 4.85 -11.83 9.04
C SER A 94 4.38 -13.19 8.52
N ARG A 95 4.58 -14.25 9.30
CA ARG A 95 4.08 -15.60 8.95
C ARG A 95 2.58 -15.64 8.64
N ALA A 96 1.79 -14.77 9.26
CA ALA A 96 0.35 -14.68 9.02
C ALA A 96 -0.02 -14.02 7.68
N ASP A 97 0.91 -13.30 7.05
CA ASP A 97 0.71 -12.67 5.75
C ASP A 97 1.06 -13.61 4.58
N ILE A 98 1.83 -14.66 4.85
CA ILE A 98 2.32 -15.60 3.84
C ILE A 98 1.31 -16.73 3.68
N LYS A 99 0.80 -16.88 2.47
CA LYS A 99 -0.12 -17.96 2.11
C LYS A 99 0.26 -18.53 0.75
N PRO A 100 0.16 -19.86 0.54
CA PRO A 100 0.52 -20.47 -0.74
C PRO A 100 -0.16 -19.85 -1.95
N GLU A 101 -1.44 -19.49 -1.83
CA GLU A 101 -2.23 -18.87 -2.90
C GLU A 101 -1.78 -17.45 -3.29
N THR A 102 -1.00 -16.79 -2.42
CA THR A 102 -0.47 -15.43 -2.62
C THR A 102 1.06 -15.40 -2.49
N SER A 103 1.73 -16.52 -2.79
CA SER A 103 3.19 -16.61 -2.87
C SER A 103 3.66 -16.64 -4.33
N PRO A 104 4.25 -15.54 -4.85
CA PRO A 104 4.71 -15.47 -6.24
C PRO A 104 5.76 -16.52 -6.63
N SER A 105 6.52 -17.04 -5.65
CA SER A 105 7.49 -18.13 -5.84
C SER A 105 6.85 -19.51 -6.08
N LEU A 106 5.55 -19.64 -5.80
CA LEU A 106 4.78 -20.87 -5.99
C LEU A 106 3.73 -20.74 -7.09
N PHE A 107 3.37 -19.51 -7.48
CA PHE A 107 2.31 -19.22 -8.42
C PHE A 107 2.80 -19.19 -9.87
N SER A 108 2.07 -19.84 -10.78
CA SER A 108 2.24 -19.70 -12.23
C SER A 108 0.90 -19.42 -12.88
N SER A 109 0.85 -18.38 -13.71
CA SER A 109 -0.34 -17.92 -14.41
C SER A 109 -0.71 -18.87 -15.55
N LYS A 110 -1.97 -19.35 -15.56
CA LYS A 110 -2.49 -20.17 -16.66
C LYS A 110 -2.85 -19.34 -17.89
N LYS A 111 -3.16 -18.05 -17.73
CA LYS A 111 -3.50 -17.16 -18.86
C LYS A 111 -2.28 -16.55 -19.54
N THR A 112 -1.21 -16.27 -18.80
CA THR A 112 -0.05 -15.52 -19.31
C THR A 112 1.25 -16.32 -19.32
N GLY A 113 1.30 -17.46 -18.63
CA GLY A 113 2.52 -18.25 -18.44
C GLY A 113 3.56 -17.62 -17.51
N ARG A 114 3.27 -16.46 -16.90
CA ARG A 114 4.20 -15.78 -15.98
C ARG A 114 4.29 -16.49 -14.64
N GLY A 115 5.48 -16.48 -14.05
CA GLY A 115 5.77 -17.14 -12.78
C GLY A 115 5.96 -18.66 -12.93
N PRO A 116 6.50 -19.34 -11.91
CA PRO A 116 6.86 -18.79 -10.60
C PRO A 116 8.07 -17.86 -10.62
N LEU A 117 8.05 -16.84 -9.75
CA LEU A 117 9.17 -15.91 -9.58
C LEU A 117 10.22 -16.54 -8.66
N LYS A 118 11.39 -16.87 -9.20
CA LYS A 118 12.49 -17.52 -8.47
C LYS A 118 13.80 -16.78 -8.66
N ASP A 119 14.72 -16.94 -7.73
CA ASP A 119 16.12 -16.52 -7.87
C ASP A 119 16.26 -15.07 -8.38
N ASN A 120 16.91 -14.88 -9.53
CA ASN A 120 17.14 -13.62 -10.23
C ASN A 120 15.97 -13.20 -11.14
N TRP A 121 14.73 -13.40 -10.69
CA TRP A 121 13.54 -13.02 -11.46
C TRP A 121 13.54 -11.53 -11.80
N ARG A 122 14.10 -10.68 -10.92
CA ARG A 122 14.16 -9.23 -11.10
C ARG A 122 14.99 -8.81 -12.30
N GLU A 123 15.87 -9.66 -12.81
CA GLU A 123 16.75 -9.42 -13.95
C GLU A 123 16.28 -10.17 -15.21
N THR A 124 15.51 -11.24 -15.05
CA THR A 124 15.23 -12.22 -16.12
C THR A 124 13.80 -12.18 -16.65
N VAL A 125 12.83 -11.73 -15.86
CA VAL A 125 11.43 -11.74 -16.31
C VAL A 125 11.11 -10.56 -17.22
N GLU A 126 10.20 -10.80 -18.15
CA GLU A 126 9.55 -9.79 -18.98
C GLU A 126 8.05 -10.08 -19.11
N PRO A 127 7.20 -9.06 -19.30
CA PRO A 127 7.52 -7.63 -19.16
C PRO A 127 7.76 -7.23 -17.70
N VAL A 128 8.54 -6.16 -17.49
CA VAL A 128 8.84 -5.59 -16.16
C VAL A 128 8.49 -4.09 -16.08
N MET A 129 8.21 -3.63 -14.88
CA MET A 129 8.06 -2.22 -14.52
C MET A 129 8.41 -2.02 -13.03
N CYS A 130 8.73 -0.80 -12.61
CA CYS A 130 8.95 -0.44 -11.21
C CYS A 130 7.97 0.62 -10.70
N ALA A 131 7.38 0.39 -9.53
CA ALA A 131 6.50 1.33 -8.86
C ALA A 131 7.30 2.10 -7.79
N TYR A 132 7.64 3.35 -8.09
CA TYR A 132 8.34 4.25 -7.18
C TYR A 132 7.35 4.87 -6.21
N LYS A 133 7.16 4.26 -5.04
CA LYS A 133 6.24 4.74 -4.00
C LYS A 133 6.98 5.61 -2.98
N LEU A 134 6.80 6.92 -3.07
CA LEU A 134 7.27 7.87 -2.07
C LEU A 134 6.19 8.01 -0.99
N VAL A 135 6.56 7.68 0.25
CA VAL A 135 5.69 7.83 1.42
C VAL A 135 6.23 8.97 2.28
N THR A 136 5.40 9.97 2.53
CA THR A 136 5.68 11.06 3.48
C THR A 136 4.70 10.94 4.64
N VAL A 137 5.22 10.80 5.86
CA VAL A 137 4.41 10.79 7.08
C VAL A 137 4.70 12.06 7.87
N HIS A 138 3.65 12.73 8.32
CA HIS A 138 3.72 13.81 9.27
C HIS A 138 2.80 13.49 10.44
N PHE A 139 3.34 13.54 11.66
CA PHE A 139 2.55 13.39 12.88
C PHE A 139 3.12 14.26 13.99
N LYS A 140 2.48 15.40 14.25
CA LYS A 140 2.88 16.34 15.29
C LYS A 140 2.03 16.16 16.55
N TRP A 141 2.52 15.31 17.45
CA TRP A 141 1.98 15.18 18.81
C TRP A 141 3.14 15.16 19.80
N PHE A 142 3.10 16.06 20.78
CA PHE A 142 4.10 16.14 21.83
C PHE A 142 4.33 14.78 22.52
N GLY A 143 5.59 14.34 22.56
CA GLY A 143 6.01 13.06 23.15
C GLY A 143 5.84 11.82 22.26
N PHE A 144 5.15 11.91 21.12
CA PHE A 144 4.83 10.75 20.27
C PHE A 144 5.27 10.87 18.80
N GLN A 145 5.68 12.05 18.33
CA GLN A 145 6.05 12.29 16.93
C GLN A 145 6.94 11.21 16.32
N LYS A 146 8.20 11.12 16.77
CA LYS A 146 9.19 10.18 16.20
C LYS A 146 8.71 8.73 16.25
N MET A 147 8.12 8.32 17.38
CA MET A 147 7.62 6.96 17.57
C MET A 147 6.55 6.59 16.53
N VAL A 148 5.59 7.49 16.29
CA VAL A 148 4.48 7.23 15.36
C VAL A 148 4.93 7.33 13.91
N GLU A 149 5.74 8.33 13.56
CA GLU A 149 6.28 8.48 12.21
C GLU A 149 7.14 7.25 11.84
N SER A 150 8.07 6.84 12.70
CA SER A 150 8.88 5.63 12.47
C SER A 150 8.01 4.37 12.40
N PHE A 151 7.04 4.21 13.31
CA PHE A 151 6.13 3.06 13.26
C PHE A 151 5.33 3.02 11.96
N ALA A 152 4.80 4.15 11.50
CA ALA A 152 4.04 4.20 10.25
C ALA A 152 4.90 3.77 9.06
N HIS A 153 6.15 4.23 8.99
CA HIS A 153 7.08 3.83 7.92
C HIS A 153 7.37 2.33 7.91
N THR A 154 7.41 1.63 9.06
CA THR A 154 7.60 0.16 9.06
C THR A 154 6.40 -0.61 8.50
N GLN A 155 5.20 -0.02 8.50
CA GLN A 155 4.00 -0.69 8.00
C GLN A 155 3.90 -0.67 6.47
N TYR A 156 4.49 0.32 5.80
CA TYR A 156 4.36 0.49 4.35
C TYR A 156 5.06 -0.60 3.54
N PRO A 157 6.31 -1.01 3.84
CA PRO A 157 6.94 -2.14 3.17
C PRO A 157 6.10 -3.41 3.29
N ARG A 158 5.58 -3.73 4.49
CA ARG A 158 4.69 -4.87 4.72
C ARG A 158 3.41 -4.79 3.87
N LEU A 159 2.74 -3.63 3.88
CA LEU A 159 1.52 -3.38 3.10
C LEU A 159 1.77 -3.56 1.61
N PHE A 160 2.82 -2.93 1.08
CA PHE A 160 3.15 -2.98 -0.33
C PHE A 160 3.63 -4.37 -0.76
N SER A 161 4.44 -5.07 0.05
CA SER A 161 4.81 -6.47 -0.22
C SER A 161 3.57 -7.33 -0.38
N LYS A 162 2.66 -7.29 0.60
CA LYS A 162 1.45 -8.09 0.55
C LYS A 162 0.57 -7.76 -0.65
N PHE A 163 0.32 -6.47 -0.88
CA PHE A 163 -0.52 -6.00 -1.99
C PHE A 163 0.02 -6.45 -3.34
N HIS A 164 1.31 -6.24 -3.63
CA HIS A 164 1.86 -6.58 -4.95
C HIS A 164 2.01 -8.09 -5.16
N ARG A 165 2.16 -8.88 -4.09
CA ARG A 165 2.07 -10.35 -4.15
C ARG A 165 0.68 -10.81 -4.58
N GLU A 166 -0.36 -10.26 -3.96
CA GLU A 166 -1.76 -10.52 -4.33
C GLU A 166 -2.02 -10.10 -5.78
N VAL A 167 -1.57 -8.92 -6.20
CA VAL A 167 -1.70 -8.45 -7.60
C VAL A 167 -1.06 -9.44 -8.58
N PHE A 168 0.15 -9.91 -8.31
CA PHE A 168 0.81 -10.87 -9.20
C PHE A 168 0.09 -12.22 -9.23
N CYS A 169 -0.22 -12.80 -8.07
CA CYS A 169 -0.87 -14.11 -7.99
C CYS A 169 -2.33 -14.09 -8.49
N TRP A 170 -2.96 -12.93 -8.58
CA TRP A 170 -4.30 -12.77 -9.16
C TRP A 170 -4.29 -12.33 -10.61
N ILE A 171 -3.16 -12.38 -11.31
CA ILE A 171 -3.08 -12.02 -12.73
C ILE A 171 -4.12 -12.75 -13.59
N ASP A 172 -4.41 -14.01 -13.31
CA ASP A 172 -5.43 -14.74 -14.06
C ASP A 172 -6.85 -14.18 -13.87
N ASN A 173 -7.10 -13.41 -12.80
CA ASN A 173 -8.40 -12.81 -12.50
C ASN A 173 -8.59 -11.45 -13.17
N TRP A 174 -7.51 -10.67 -13.33
CA TRP A 174 -7.61 -9.32 -13.89
C TRP A 174 -7.02 -9.17 -15.30
N HIS A 175 -6.16 -10.08 -15.75
CA HIS A 175 -5.58 -10.01 -17.08
C HIS A 175 -6.66 -10.18 -18.16
N GLY A 176 -6.72 -9.20 -19.06
CA GLY A 176 -7.73 -9.11 -20.12
C GLY A 176 -9.00 -8.34 -19.74
N LEU A 177 -9.13 -7.87 -18.50
CA LEU A 177 -10.22 -6.97 -18.14
C LEU A 177 -10.06 -5.61 -18.84
N THR A 178 -11.17 -5.07 -19.32
CA THR A 178 -11.24 -3.71 -19.86
C THR A 178 -11.47 -2.71 -18.73
N MET A 179 -11.23 -1.42 -19.00
CA MET A 179 -11.57 -0.36 -18.02
C MET A 179 -13.07 -0.30 -17.69
N VAL A 180 -13.94 -0.78 -18.59
CA VAL A 180 -15.38 -0.90 -18.32
C VAL A 180 -15.64 -1.97 -17.28
N ASP A 181 -14.97 -3.12 -17.40
CA ASP A 181 -15.08 -4.21 -16.41
C ASP A 181 -14.56 -3.77 -15.05
N ILE A 182 -13.43 -3.05 -15.01
CA ILE A 182 -12.85 -2.49 -13.78
C ILE A 182 -13.86 -1.57 -13.08
N ARG A 183 -14.49 -0.64 -13.81
CA ARG A 183 -15.52 0.26 -13.24
C ARG A 183 -16.71 -0.50 -12.68
N ALA A 184 -17.18 -1.54 -13.38
CA ALA A 184 -18.28 -2.37 -12.89
C ALA A 184 -17.91 -3.14 -11.60
N ILE A 185 -16.66 -3.63 -11.51
CA ILE A 185 -16.14 -4.26 -10.29
C ILE A 185 -16.03 -3.24 -9.14
N GLU A 186 -15.53 -2.04 -9.40
CA GLU A 186 -15.44 -0.95 -8.42
C GLU A 186 -16.83 -0.58 -7.86
N ASP A 187 -17.83 -0.43 -8.74
CA ASP A 187 -19.22 -0.12 -8.34
C ASP A 187 -19.82 -1.22 -7.46
N LYS A 188 -19.57 -2.49 -7.81
CA LYS A 188 -20.03 -3.63 -7.01
C LYS A 188 -19.34 -3.67 -5.65
N ALA A 189 -18.01 -3.54 -5.63
CA ALA A 189 -17.22 -3.55 -4.41
C ALA A 189 -17.60 -2.39 -3.47
N GLN A 190 -17.91 -1.21 -4.02
CA GLN A 190 -18.37 -0.07 -3.24
C GLN A 190 -19.68 -0.40 -2.50
N LYS A 191 -20.66 -1.01 -3.19
CA LYS A 191 -21.93 -1.43 -2.58
C LYS A 191 -21.72 -2.48 -1.48
N GLU A 192 -20.92 -3.50 -1.75
CA GLU A 192 -20.61 -4.56 -0.77
C GLU A 192 -19.89 -4.01 0.47
N LEU A 193 -18.96 -3.07 0.29
CA LEU A 193 -18.27 -2.40 1.40
C LEU A 193 -19.22 -1.54 2.25
N ASP A 194 -20.15 -0.84 1.62
CA ASP A 194 -21.14 -0.02 2.32
C ASP A 194 -22.11 -0.90 3.14
N GLU A 195 -22.50 -2.08 2.63
CA GLU A 195 -23.28 -3.07 3.35
C GLU A 195 -22.49 -3.72 4.49
N ALA A 196 -21.27 -4.18 4.24
CA ALA A 196 -20.40 -4.79 5.26
C ALA A 196 -20.05 -3.81 6.39
N ARG A 197 -19.97 -2.51 6.09
CA ARG A 197 -19.72 -1.47 7.09
C ARG A 197 -20.93 -1.20 7.98
N LYS A 198 -22.15 -1.44 7.48
CA LYS A 198 -23.40 -1.37 8.26
C LYS A 198 -23.63 -2.65 9.08
N ASN A 199 -23.33 -3.82 8.51
CA ASN A 199 -23.83 -5.11 9.00
C ASN A 199 -22.74 -6.15 9.37
N GLY A 200 -21.46 -5.88 9.11
CA GLY A 200 -20.38 -6.88 9.16
C GLY A 200 -19.47 -6.84 10.39
N THR A 201 -18.71 -7.93 10.59
CA THR A 201 -17.65 -8.05 11.60
C THR A 201 -16.29 -7.57 11.07
N VAL A 202 -15.38 -7.17 11.96
CA VAL A 202 -14.05 -6.64 11.59
C VAL A 202 -13.16 -7.73 10.97
N ARG A 203 -12.55 -7.48 9.81
CA ARG A 203 -11.64 -8.41 9.09
C ARG A 203 -10.31 -7.70 8.68
N GLY A 204 -9.33 -8.45 8.16
CA GLY A 204 -8.07 -7.93 7.57
C GLY A 204 -6.84 -7.90 8.50
N MET A 205 -5.69 -7.39 8.02
CA MET A 205 -4.36 -7.39 8.70
C MET A 205 -4.37 -6.75 10.07
N THR A 206 -3.84 -7.39 11.12
CA THR A 206 -3.61 -6.80 12.45
C THR A 206 -2.21 -6.17 12.54
N ALA A 207 -2.14 -4.99 13.18
CA ALA A 207 -0.89 -4.36 13.57
C ALA A 207 -0.23 -5.14 14.71
#